data_AF-A0A285SY08-F1
#
_entry.id   AF-A0A285SY08-F1
#
_cell.length_a   1.000
_cell.length_b   1.000
_cell.length_c   1.000
_cell.angle_alpha   90.00
_cell.angle_beta   90.00
_cell.angle_gamma   90.00
#
_symmetry.space_group_name_H-M   'P 1'
#
loop_
_entity.id
_entity.type
_entity.pdbx_description
1 polymer ?
#
loop_
_entity_poly.entity_id
_entity_poly.type
_entity_poly.pdbx_seq_one_letter_code
_entity_poly.pdbx_strand_id
1 'polypeptide(L)'
;MTKKYGRTFHLPISPGASSDDKIMTSLEGLICDDLVITEKMDGENTTLHRGGCHARSPDSRNHPSRDWLKAFAAGIAPLLA
;
A
#
# COMPACT_ATOMS: atom_id res chain seq x y z
N MET A 1 -13.62 -5.67 9.53
CA MET A 1 -12.49 -5.46 8.60
C MET A 1 -11.74 -4.22 9.03
N THR A 2 -10.47 -4.37 9.36
CA THR A 2 -9.52 -3.27 9.44
C THR A 2 -9.53 -2.50 8.12
N LYS A 3 -9.46 -1.17 8.21
CA LYS A 3 -9.50 -0.22 7.09
C LYS A 3 -8.58 -0.67 5.95
N LYS A 4 -9.11 -0.77 4.72
CA LYS A 4 -8.30 -1.06 3.53
C LYS A 4 -7.28 0.05 3.31
N TYR A 5 -6.06 -0.32 2.90
CA TYR A 5 -5.08 0.66 2.45
C TYR A 5 -5.65 1.49 1.29
N GLY A 6 -5.47 2.81 1.37
CA GLY A 6 -5.98 3.79 0.40
C GLY A 6 -5.49 3.52 -1.02
N ARG A 7 -6.10 4.15 -2.01
CA ARG A 7 -5.51 4.17 -3.35
C ARG A 7 -4.36 5.18 -3.35
N THR A 8 -3.22 4.81 -3.92
CA THR A 8 -2.20 5.78 -4.33
C THR A 8 -2.62 6.35 -5.67
N PHE A 9 -2.69 7.69 -5.78
CA PHE A 9 -3.11 8.37 -7.00
C PHE A 9 -1.89 8.67 -7.87
N HIS A 10 -2.09 8.65 -9.18
CA HIS A 10 -1.13 9.15 -10.16
C HIS A 10 -1.11 10.67 -10.15
N LEU A 11 0.03 11.25 -10.50
CA LEU A 11 0.11 12.68 -10.79
C LEU A 11 -0.66 12.97 -12.10
N PRO A 12 -1.21 14.18 -12.28
CA PRO A 12 -1.88 14.57 -13.53
C PRO A 12 -1.00 14.39 -14.78
N ILE A 13 0.31 14.49 -14.62
CA ILE A 13 1.31 14.40 -15.70
C ILE A 13 1.95 13.01 -15.82
N SER A 14 1.50 12.03 -15.04
CA SER A 14 2.09 10.68 -15.09
C SER A 14 1.84 10.04 -16.45
N PRO A 15 2.89 9.57 -17.16
CA PRO A 15 2.71 8.87 -18.43
C PRO A 15 2.08 7.49 -18.19
N GLY A 16 1.34 7.00 -19.21
CA GLY A 16 0.83 5.63 -19.20
C GLY A 16 -0.33 5.35 -18.24
N ALA A 17 -0.97 6.38 -17.67
CA ALA A 17 -2.19 6.19 -16.88
C ALA A 17 -3.32 5.61 -17.76
N SER A 18 -4.00 4.60 -17.22
CA SER A 18 -5.12 3.88 -17.84
C SER A 18 -6.46 4.29 -17.19
N SER A 19 -7.57 3.77 -17.73
CA SER A 19 -8.92 4.04 -17.19
C SER A 19 -9.13 3.55 -15.76
N ASP A 20 -8.36 2.55 -15.32
CA ASP A 20 -8.47 1.99 -13.98
C ASP A 20 -7.71 2.80 -12.93
N ASP A 21 -6.82 3.69 -13.37
CA ASP A 21 -6.01 4.52 -12.50
C ASP A 21 -6.81 5.69 -11.92
N LYS A 22 -6.40 6.14 -10.74
CA LYS A 22 -6.95 7.36 -10.13
C LYS A 22 -5.92 8.44 -10.22
N ILE A 23 -6.30 9.53 -10.85
CA ILE A 23 -5.47 10.70 -11.07
C ILE A 23 -5.84 11.73 -10.02
N MET A 24 -4.84 12.28 -9.36
CA MET A 24 -5.04 13.32 -8.36
C MET A 24 -5.58 14.59 -9.05
N THR A 25 -6.51 15.28 -8.43
CA THR A 25 -7.16 16.47 -9.04
C THR A 25 -6.37 17.75 -8.86
N SER A 26 -5.38 17.75 -7.98
CA SER A 26 -4.64 18.94 -7.54
C SER A 26 -3.30 18.54 -6.92
N LEU A 27 -2.29 19.40 -6.99
CA LEU A 27 -0.99 19.16 -6.33
C LEU A 27 -0.86 19.88 -4.98
N GLU A 28 -1.86 20.66 -4.57
CA GLU A 28 -1.77 21.49 -3.36
C GLU A 28 -1.50 20.67 -2.10
N GLY A 29 -1.99 19.42 -2.03
CA GLY A 29 -1.72 18.51 -0.91
C GLY A 29 -0.28 18.01 -0.80
N LEU A 30 0.56 18.25 -1.83
CA LEU A 30 1.99 17.93 -1.84
C LEU A 30 2.87 19.15 -1.54
N ILE A 31 2.29 20.34 -1.37
CA ILE A 31 3.05 21.55 -1.03
C ILE A 31 3.31 21.52 0.48
N CYS A 32 4.53 21.12 0.85
CA CYS A 32 5.02 21.12 2.22
C CYS A 32 6.53 21.39 2.27
N ASP A 33 7.02 21.78 3.46
CA ASP A 33 8.45 22.07 3.65
C ASP A 33 9.32 20.82 3.58
N ASP A 34 8.77 19.66 3.96
CA ASP A 34 9.48 18.38 3.99
C ASP A 34 8.70 17.32 3.19
N LEU A 35 9.02 17.20 1.90
CA LEU A 35 8.42 16.24 0.98
C LEU A 35 9.35 15.04 0.78
N VAL A 36 8.90 13.87 1.24
CA VAL A 36 9.63 12.60 1.05
C VAL A 36 9.16 11.90 -0.22
N ILE A 37 10.09 11.64 -1.14
CA ILE A 37 9.86 10.89 -2.36
C ILE A 37 10.55 9.54 -2.25
N THR A 38 9.81 8.46 -2.44
CA THR A 38 10.32 7.09 -2.42
C THR A 38 10.10 6.39 -3.75
N GLU A 39 10.99 5.49 -4.12
CA GLU A 39 10.77 4.58 -5.24
C GLU A 39 9.57 3.67 -4.95
N LYS A 40 8.67 3.54 -5.93
CA LYS A 40 7.57 2.59 -5.85
C LYS A 40 8.10 1.20 -6.22
N MET A 41 8.17 0.33 -5.23
CA MET A 41 8.47 -1.09 -5.46
C MET A 41 7.25 -1.83 -6.02
N ASP A 42 7.50 -2.80 -6.89
CA ASP A 42 6.47 -3.72 -7.37
C ASP A 42 6.30 -4.91 -6.42
N GLY A 43 5.05 -5.36 -6.30
CA GLY A 43 4.68 -6.45 -5.40
C GLY A 43 3.27 -6.27 -4.84
N GLU A 44 3.00 -7.00 -3.76
CA GLU A 44 1.73 -6.92 -3.05
C GLU A 44 1.77 -5.91 -1.91
N ASN A 45 0.85 -4.96 -1.93
CA ASN A 45 0.59 -4.12 -0.76
C ASN A 45 -0.15 -4.94 0.31
N THR A 46 0.49 -5.09 1.48
CA THR A 46 -0.06 -5.82 2.63
C THR A 46 -0.17 -4.90 3.84
N THR A 47 -1.33 -4.92 4.48
CA THR A 47 -1.56 -4.21 5.74
C THR A 47 -1.34 -5.16 6.91
N LEU A 48 -0.53 -4.72 7.89
CA LEU A 48 -0.29 -5.42 9.15
C LEU A 48 -0.98 -4.64 10.27
N HIS A 49 -1.63 -5.35 11.18
CA HIS A 49 -2.36 -4.79 12.31
C HIS A 49 -2.38 -5.77 13.49
N ARG A 50 -2.83 -5.31 14.66
CA ARG A 50 -2.86 -6.14 15.88
C ARG A 50 -3.57 -7.48 15.70
N GLY A 51 -4.67 -7.48 14.95
CA GLY A 51 -5.45 -8.69 14.63
C GLY A 51 -4.93 -9.55 13.47
N GLY A 52 -3.76 -9.27 12.89
CA GLY A 52 -3.18 -10.04 11.76
C GLY A 52 -2.75 -9.19 10.56
N CYS A 53 -2.75 -9.79 9.37
CA CYS A 53 -2.37 -9.12 8.14
C CYS A 53 -3.28 -9.50 6.97
N HIS A 54 -3.43 -8.59 6.00
CA HIS A 54 -4.21 -8.86 4.78
C HIS A 54 -3.65 -8.12 3.58
N ALA A 55 -3.71 -8.76 2.42
CA ALA A 55 -3.41 -8.14 1.14
C ALA A 55 -4.47 -7.08 0.79
N ARG A 56 -4.07 -6.08 -0.02
CA ARG A 56 -5.00 -5.09 -0.57
C ARG A 56 -5.91 -5.68 -1.65
N SER A 57 -5.41 -6.62 -2.45
CA SER A 57 -6.15 -7.31 -3.51
C SER A 57 -6.75 -8.63 -2.99
N PRO A 58 -7.97 -9.00 -3.41
CA PRO A 58 -8.60 -10.26 -3.01
C PRO A 58 -8.07 -11.49 -3.77
N ASP A 59 -7.29 -11.34 -4.85
CA ASP A 59 -6.75 -12.49 -5.59
C ASP A 59 -5.67 -13.21 -4.76
N SER A 60 -6.00 -14.43 -4.33
CA SER A 60 -5.38 -15.11 -3.20
C SER A 60 -4.62 -16.37 -3.62
N ARG A 61 -3.81 -16.30 -4.68
CA ARG A 61 -2.85 -17.39 -4.96
C ARG A 61 -1.75 -17.44 -3.90
N ASN A 62 -1.34 -18.63 -3.49
CA ASN A 62 -0.24 -18.73 -2.53
C ASN A 62 1.06 -18.19 -3.15
N HIS A 63 1.90 -17.52 -2.35
CA HIS A 63 3.19 -17.00 -2.79
C HIS A 63 4.19 -17.06 -1.62
N PRO A 64 5.44 -17.53 -1.80
CA PRO A 64 6.39 -17.71 -0.70
C PRO A 64 6.66 -16.44 0.12
N SER A 65 6.63 -15.26 -0.50
CA SER A 65 6.79 -13.99 0.24
C SER A 65 5.67 -13.74 1.25
N ARG A 66 4.46 -14.29 1.04
CA ARG A 66 3.35 -14.18 1.99
C ARG A 66 3.59 -15.03 3.23
N ASP A 67 4.26 -16.17 3.10
CA ASP A 67 4.59 -17.02 4.25
C ASP A 67 5.63 -16.34 5.13
N TRP A 68 6.68 -15.77 4.52
CA TRP A 68 7.65 -14.93 5.23
C TRP A 68 6.97 -13.74 5.92
N LEU A 69 6.09 -13.03 5.20
CA LEU A 69 5.42 -11.85 5.73
C LEU A 69 4.47 -12.17 6.88
N LYS A 70 3.76 -13.31 6.84
CA LYS A 70 2.91 -13.78 7.96
C LYS A 70 3.75 -14.09 9.20
N ALA A 71 4.90 -14.75 9.03
CA ALA A 71 5.81 -15.04 10.13
C ALA A 71 6.35 -13.74 10.76
N PHE A 72 6.76 -12.78 9.92
CA PHE A 72 7.17 -11.45 10.38
C PHE A 72 6.03 -10.72 11.11
N ALA A 73 4.83 -10.71 10.52
CA ALA A 73 3.65 -10.08 11.11
C ALA A 73 3.29 -10.67 12.48
N ALA A 74 3.41 -11.99 12.66
CA ALA A 74 3.15 -12.64 13.94
C ALA A 74 4.08 -12.13 15.06
N GLY A 75 5.33 -11.76 14.73
CA GLY A 75 6.28 -11.21 15.70
C GLY A 75 5.98 -9.76 16.11
N ILE A 76 5.42 -8.95 15.21
CA ILE A 76 5.21 -7.50 15.47
C ILE A 76 3.76 -7.14 15.78
N ALA A 77 2.77 -7.95 15.37
CA ALA A 77 1.36 -7.63 15.53
C ALA A 77 0.96 -7.24 16.97
N PRO A 78 1.45 -7.90 18.04
CA PRO A 78 1.13 -7.51 19.41
C PRO A 78 1.56 -6.07 19.78
N LEU A 79 2.57 -5.54 19.08
CA LEU A 79 3.14 -4.21 19.29
C LEU A 79 2.43 -3.11 18.48
N LEU A 80 1.66 -3.50 17.46
CA LEU A 80 0.91 -2.55 16.63
C LEU A 80 -0.31 -2.05 17.39
N ALA A 81 -0.63 -0.76 17.24
CA ALA A 81 -1.80 -0.14 17.84
C ALA A 81 -3.10 -0.90 17.48
#